data_AF-A0A662VPD8-F1
#
_entry.id   AF-A0A662VPD8-F1
#
_cell.length_a   1.000
_cell.length_b   1.000
_cell.length_c   1.000
_cell.angle_alpha   90.00
_cell.angle_beta   90.00
_cell.angle_gamma   90.00
#
_symmetry.space_group_name_H-M   'P 1'
#
loop_
_entity.id
_entity.type
_entity.pdbx_description
1 polymer ?
#
loop_
_entity_poly.entity_id
_entity_poly.type
_entity_poly.pdbx_seq_one_letter_code
_entity_poly.pdbx_strand_id
1 'polypeptide(L)'
;MIQKARQIRLLLLKDGETKLKPISTDRDVEWTLRSLGIENVNLFSQVILIVEGETEEVFIPLIYEKLFGSNLYSVLVKVINRKSIADVPRFAGVLLEFVKPEDVFILIDNDADDETKSITKELQIPDENIFIVGHKEFEDAFEAKIFTRLGRSLLKIEERKLARNGLLKI
;
A
#
# COMPACT_ATOMS: atom_id res chain seq x y z
N MET A 1 15.60 5.91 -9.19
CA MET A 1 16.55 5.93 -8.06
C MET A 1 15.76 5.91 -6.76
N ILE A 2 15.57 4.73 -6.17
CA ILE A 2 14.85 4.56 -4.90
C ILE A 2 15.70 5.23 -3.81
N GLN A 3 15.16 6.26 -3.14
CA GLN A 3 15.84 6.88 -2.00
C GLN A 3 16.03 5.82 -0.92
N LYS A 4 17.22 5.77 -0.31
CA LYS A 4 17.52 4.85 0.81
C LYS A 4 17.16 5.50 2.14
N ALA A 5 16.82 4.71 3.15
CA ALA A 5 16.36 5.19 4.46
C ALA A 5 17.33 6.12 5.15
N ARG A 6 18.62 5.92 4.89
CA ARG A 6 19.69 6.79 5.37
C ARG A 6 19.62 8.22 4.81
N GLN A 7 18.79 8.48 3.80
CA GLN A 7 18.57 9.79 3.17
C GLN A 7 17.28 10.47 3.65
N ILE A 8 16.34 9.75 4.30
CA ILE A 8 15.15 10.37 4.88
C ILE A 8 15.57 11.20 6.09
N ARG A 9 15.08 12.44 6.14
CA ARG A 9 15.31 13.40 7.24
C ARG A 9 13.96 13.91 7.72
N LEU A 10 13.76 13.85 9.03
CA LEU A 10 12.63 14.47 9.69
C LEU A 10 12.89 15.98 9.80
N LEU A 11 11.94 16.77 9.31
CA LEU A 11 11.87 18.21 9.53
C LEU A 11 11.03 18.45 10.79
N LEU A 12 11.65 19.05 11.80
CA LEU A 12 11.03 19.31 13.10
C LEU A 12 11.07 20.81 13.38
N LEU A 13 9.93 21.40 13.71
CA LEU A 13 9.87 22.76 14.23
C LEU A 13 10.00 22.68 15.76
N LYS A 14 11.11 23.19 16.31
CA LYS A 14 11.34 23.25 17.76
C LYS A 14 11.84 24.63 18.13
N ASP A 15 11.14 25.28 19.07
CA ASP A 15 11.48 26.62 19.56
C ASP A 15 11.55 27.68 18.44
N GLY A 16 10.69 27.55 17.42
CA GLY A 16 10.67 28.45 16.25
C GLY A 16 11.76 28.18 15.21
N GLU A 17 12.62 27.19 15.43
CA GLU A 17 13.66 26.80 14.48
C GLU A 17 13.33 25.47 13.79
N THR A 18 13.54 25.42 12.48
CA THR A 18 13.47 24.18 11.71
C THR A 18 14.76 23.39 11.87
N LYS A 19 14.65 22.16 12.37
CA LYS A 19 15.77 21.24 12.58
C LYS A 19 15.61 20.00 11.72
N LEU A 20 16.73 19.51 11.19
CA LEU A 20 16.80 18.24 10.48
C LEU A 20 17.29 17.15 11.43
N LYS A 21 16.58 16.02 11.48
CA LYS A 21 16.96 14.87 12.29
C LYS A 21 16.94 13.59 11.42
N PRO A 22 17.98 12.73 11.47
CA PRO A 22 17.90 11.41 10.85
C PRO A 22 16.90 10.50 11.59
N ILE A 23 16.34 9.52 10.89
CA ILE A 23 15.57 8.44 11.52
C ILE A 23 16.57 7.50 12.19
N SER A 24 16.51 7.38 13.52
CA SER A 24 17.49 6.58 14.28
C SER A 24 16.88 5.76 15.40
N THR A 25 15.61 5.96 15.73
CA THR A 25 14.90 5.28 16.82
C THR A 25 13.55 4.76 16.35
N ASP A 26 13.01 3.75 17.03
CA ASP A 26 11.68 3.20 16.72
C ASP A 26 10.58 4.27 16.80
N ARG A 27 10.72 5.25 17.70
CA ARG A 27 9.82 6.40 17.79
C ARG A 27 9.89 7.30 16.56
N ASP A 28 11.07 7.45 15.96
CA ASP A 28 11.22 8.22 14.72
C ASP A 28 10.56 7.50 13.55
N VAL A 29 10.64 6.15 13.50
CA VAL A 29 9.92 5.32 12.54
C VAL A 29 8.41 5.50 12.71
N GLU A 30 7.91 5.37 13.94
CA GLU A 30 6.50 5.57 14.28
C GLU A 30 5.98 6.94 13.82
N TRP A 31 6.71 8.01 14.11
CA TRP A 31 6.35 9.37 13.67
C TRP A 31 6.41 9.54 12.16
N THR A 32 7.38 8.91 11.49
CA THR A 32 7.48 8.95 10.02
C THR A 32 6.26 8.29 9.40
N LEU A 33 5.92 7.09 9.84
CA LEU A 33 4.74 6.35 9.38
C LEU A 33 3.44 7.12 9.61
N ARG A 34 3.27 7.73 10.79
CA ARG A 34 2.12 8.61 11.07
C ARG A 34 2.02 9.78 10.09
N SER A 35 3.15 10.43 9.79
CA SER A 35 3.22 11.54 8.85
C SER A 35 2.88 11.10 7.41
N LEU A 36 3.09 9.81 7.10
CA LEU A 36 2.71 9.17 5.84
C LEU A 36 1.25 8.68 5.81
N GLY A 37 0.46 8.97 6.86
CA GLY A 37 -0.95 8.54 6.97
C GLY A 37 -1.15 7.17 7.63
N ILE A 38 -0.10 6.59 8.21
CA ILE A 38 -0.11 5.29 8.89
C ILE A 38 -0.10 5.55 10.40
N GLU A 39 -1.29 5.73 10.99
CA GLU A 39 -1.47 5.90 12.43
C GLU A 39 -1.04 4.67 13.26
N ASN A 40 -0.88 4.79 14.58
CA ASN A 40 -0.52 3.65 15.45
C ASN A 40 -1.52 2.49 15.43
N VAL A 41 -2.80 2.78 15.24
CA VAL A 41 -3.82 1.74 15.02
C VAL A 41 -3.58 1.02 13.68
N ASN A 42 -2.97 1.71 12.71
CA ASN A 42 -2.50 1.16 11.44
C ASN A 42 -1.07 0.59 11.55
N LEU A 43 -0.32 0.83 12.62
CA LEU A 43 0.88 0.02 12.92
C LEU A 43 0.51 -1.39 13.41
N PHE A 44 -0.75 -1.58 13.84
CA PHE A 44 -1.38 -2.89 13.88
C PHE A 44 -2.03 -3.29 12.55
N SER A 45 -2.14 -2.39 11.56
CA SER A 45 -2.49 -2.79 10.19
C SER A 45 -1.34 -3.62 9.62
N GLN A 46 -1.66 -4.88 9.40
CA GLN A 46 -0.72 -5.95 9.09
C GLN A 46 -0.44 -6.06 7.59
N VAL A 47 -1.26 -5.41 6.78
CA VAL A 47 -1.17 -5.41 5.32
C VAL A 47 -1.56 -4.02 4.81
N ILE A 48 -0.77 -3.47 3.89
CA ILE A 48 -0.98 -2.15 3.29
C ILE A 48 -1.34 -2.34 1.82
N LEU A 49 -2.45 -1.76 1.39
CA LEU A 49 -2.84 -1.69 0.00
C LEU A 49 -2.71 -0.25 -0.49
N ILE A 50 -1.82 0.00 -1.44
CA ILE A 50 -1.63 1.31 -2.06
C ILE A 50 -2.48 1.35 -3.32
N VAL A 51 -3.30 2.39 -3.46
CA VAL A 51 -4.19 2.61 -4.61
C VAL A 51 -3.96 3.97 -5.23
N GLU A 52 -4.36 4.13 -6.48
CA GLU A 52 -4.17 5.35 -7.25
C GLU A 52 -5.12 6.48 -6.85
N GLY A 53 -6.42 6.18 -6.72
CA GLY A 53 -7.47 7.19 -6.64
C GLY A 53 -8.53 6.95 -5.57
N GLU A 54 -9.48 7.88 -5.53
CA GLU A 54 -10.59 7.87 -4.58
C GLU A 54 -11.60 6.75 -4.89
N THR A 55 -11.77 6.39 -6.17
CA THR A 55 -12.67 5.31 -6.58
C THR A 55 -12.26 3.99 -5.93
N GLU A 56 -10.98 3.61 -6.00
CA GLU A 56 -10.47 2.37 -5.40
C GLU A 56 -10.53 2.43 -3.88
N GLU A 57 -10.18 3.58 -3.30
CA GLU A 57 -10.20 3.80 -1.85
C GLU A 57 -11.58 3.52 -1.25
N VAL A 58 -12.65 3.86 -1.98
CA VAL A 58 -14.03 3.62 -1.56
C VAL A 58 -14.52 2.24 -2.00
N PHE A 59 -14.24 1.83 -3.24
CA PHE A 59 -14.80 0.61 -3.82
C PHE A 59 -14.20 -0.66 -3.22
N ILE A 60 -12.89 -0.70 -3.02
CA ILE A 60 -12.17 -1.89 -2.56
C ILE A 60 -12.69 -2.39 -1.20
N PRO A 61 -12.90 -1.53 -0.18
CA PRO A 61 -13.55 -1.93 1.07
C PRO A 61 -14.94 -2.53 0.86
N LEU A 62 -15.76 -1.91 0.02
CA LEU A 62 -17.15 -2.34 -0.21
C LEU A 62 -17.21 -3.71 -0.87
N ILE A 63 -16.38 -3.96 -1.88
CA ILE A 63 -16.39 -5.25 -2.57
C ILE A 63 -15.76 -6.35 -1.73
N TYR A 64 -14.71 -6.03 -0.97
CA TYR A 64 -14.09 -6.99 -0.06
C TYR A 64 -15.10 -7.47 0.99
N GLU A 65 -15.87 -6.56 1.58
CA GLU A 65 -16.93 -6.92 2.52
C GLU A 65 -18.00 -7.82 1.89
N LYS A 66 -18.41 -7.53 0.65
CA LYS A 66 -19.35 -8.39 -0.09
C LYS A 66 -18.79 -9.78 -0.38
N LEU A 67 -17.50 -9.90 -0.66
CA LEU A 67 -16.86 -11.17 -1.03
C LEU A 67 -16.55 -12.05 0.18
N PHE A 68 -16.10 -11.46 1.29
CA PHE A 68 -15.56 -12.20 2.43
C PHE A 68 -16.41 -12.08 3.71
N GLY A 69 -17.45 -11.23 3.71
CA GLY A 69 -18.32 -11.04 4.87
C GLY A 69 -17.66 -10.29 6.04
N SER A 70 -16.51 -9.66 5.81
CA SER A 70 -15.75 -8.88 6.79
C SER A 70 -15.24 -7.59 6.16
N ASN A 71 -15.21 -6.49 6.91
CA ASN A 71 -14.66 -5.23 6.37
C ASN A 71 -13.12 -5.22 6.44
N LEU A 72 -12.46 -4.53 5.49
CA LEU A 72 -10.98 -4.46 5.41
C LEU A 72 -10.33 -3.92 6.68
N TYR A 73 -10.98 -2.95 7.34
CA TYR A 73 -10.45 -2.32 8.54
C TYR A 73 -10.41 -3.29 9.74
N SER A 74 -11.40 -4.16 9.86
CA SER A 74 -11.52 -5.17 10.93
C SER A 74 -10.48 -6.28 10.80
N VAL A 75 -9.98 -6.48 9.58
CA VAL A 75 -8.89 -7.42 9.28
C VAL A 75 -7.53 -6.74 9.19
N LEU A 76 -7.42 -5.50 9.66
CA LEU A 76 -6.15 -4.78 9.79
C LEU A 76 -5.47 -4.56 8.42
N VAL A 77 -6.25 -4.34 7.36
CA VAL A 77 -5.75 -3.89 6.05
C VAL A 77 -5.96 -2.38 5.92
N LYS A 78 -4.88 -1.63 5.66
CA LYS A 78 -4.96 -0.18 5.43
C LYS A 78 -4.86 0.13 3.95
N VAL A 79 -5.90 0.77 3.42
CA VAL A 79 -5.88 1.35 2.06
C VAL A 79 -5.26 2.75 2.14
N ILE A 80 -4.30 3.02 1.24
CA ILE A 80 -3.60 4.32 1.13
C ILE A 80 -3.73 4.80 -0.31
N ASN A 81 -4.54 5.84 -0.49
CA ASN A 81 -4.70 6.54 -1.76
C ASN A 81 -3.54 7.52 -1.99
N ARG A 82 -2.92 7.46 -3.18
CA ARG A 82 -1.82 8.35 -3.57
C ARG A 82 -2.21 9.49 -4.49
N LYS A 83 -3.47 9.55 -4.94
CA LYS A 83 -4.05 10.58 -5.84
C LYS A 83 -3.39 10.70 -7.21
N SER A 84 -2.37 9.88 -7.50
CA SER A 84 -1.63 9.87 -8.74
C SER A 84 -0.83 8.57 -8.86
N ILE A 85 -0.89 7.95 -10.03
CA ILE A 85 -0.18 6.71 -10.33
C ILE A 85 1.34 6.81 -10.17
N ALA A 86 1.92 7.97 -10.50
CA ALA A 86 3.36 8.19 -10.43
C ALA A 86 3.88 8.24 -8.98
N ASP A 87 2.99 8.53 -8.02
CA ASP A 87 3.34 8.61 -6.61
C ASP A 87 3.18 7.28 -5.87
N VAL A 88 2.46 6.31 -6.45
CA VAL A 88 2.32 4.94 -5.93
C VAL A 88 3.68 4.26 -5.73
N PRO A 89 4.53 4.10 -6.76
CA PRO A 89 5.78 3.38 -6.61
C PRO A 89 6.82 4.15 -5.78
N ARG A 90 6.79 5.49 -5.81
CA ARG A 90 7.67 6.32 -4.98
C ARG A 90 7.34 6.16 -3.50
N PHE A 91 6.06 6.20 -3.16
CA PHE A 91 5.59 6.00 -1.80
C PHE A 91 5.90 4.58 -1.32
N ALA A 92 5.65 3.57 -2.15
CA ALA A 92 5.99 2.19 -1.84
C ALA A 92 7.50 2.04 -1.55
N GLY A 93 8.37 2.65 -2.35
CA GLY A 93 9.82 2.64 -2.12
C GLY A 93 10.22 3.17 -0.74
N VAL A 94 9.61 4.27 -0.29
CA VAL A 94 9.81 4.82 1.06
C VAL A 94 9.24 3.90 2.14
N LEU A 95 8.05 3.35 1.89
CA LEU A 95 7.33 2.52 2.85
C LEU A 95 8.09 1.22 3.17
N LEU A 96 8.72 0.59 2.16
CA LEU A 96 9.49 -0.66 2.26
C LEU A 96 10.71 -0.56 3.19
N GLU A 97 11.08 0.64 3.61
CA GLU A 97 12.13 0.84 4.60
C GLU A 97 11.66 0.58 6.03
N PHE A 98 10.34 0.56 6.23
CA PHE A 98 9.70 0.44 7.53
C PHE A 98 8.84 -0.81 7.66
N VAL A 99 8.37 -1.37 6.53
CA VAL A 99 7.51 -2.55 6.50
C VAL A 99 8.10 -3.64 5.60
N LYS A 100 7.70 -4.89 5.84
CA LYS A 100 8.16 -6.01 5.01
C LYS A 100 7.51 -5.95 3.64
N PRO A 101 8.24 -6.28 2.55
CA PRO A 101 7.67 -6.24 1.21
C PRO A 101 6.45 -7.14 1.01
N GLU A 102 6.38 -8.28 1.69
CA GLU A 102 5.25 -9.22 1.57
C GLU A 102 3.96 -8.69 2.20
N ASP A 103 4.04 -7.61 2.97
CA ASP A 103 2.90 -6.94 3.60
C ASP A 103 2.42 -5.72 2.80
N VAL A 104 3.08 -5.39 1.69
CA VAL A 104 2.70 -4.28 0.81
C VAL A 104 2.10 -4.84 -0.46
N PHE A 105 0.92 -4.32 -0.80
CA PHE A 105 0.19 -4.59 -2.02
C PHE A 105 -0.02 -3.29 -2.77
N ILE A 106 0.02 -3.38 -4.09
CA ILE A 106 -0.16 -2.23 -4.98
C ILE A 106 -1.29 -2.58 -5.94
N LEU A 107 -2.23 -1.65 -6.10
CA LEU A 107 -3.22 -1.71 -7.17
C LEU A 107 -3.00 -0.49 -8.08
N ILE A 108 -2.71 -0.77 -9.33
CA ILE A 108 -2.46 0.22 -10.38
C ILE A 108 -3.35 -0.07 -11.59
N ASP A 109 -3.68 0.98 -12.32
CA ASP A 109 -4.42 0.86 -13.55
C ASP A 109 -3.54 0.35 -14.70
N ASN A 110 -4.18 -0.28 -15.68
CA ASN A 110 -3.47 -0.89 -16.80
C ASN A 110 -2.84 0.15 -17.73
N ASP A 111 -3.38 1.37 -17.77
CA ASP A 111 -2.87 2.48 -18.56
C ASP A 111 -1.66 3.20 -17.93
N ALA A 112 -1.15 2.71 -16.78
CA ALA A 112 0.09 3.18 -16.20
C ALA A 112 1.23 3.26 -17.22
N ASP A 113 1.95 4.37 -17.21
CA ASP A 113 3.10 4.57 -18.10
C ASP A 113 4.22 3.55 -17.81
N ASP A 114 5.09 3.35 -18.82
CA ASP A 114 6.19 2.38 -18.73
C ASP A 114 7.19 2.74 -17.62
N GLU A 115 7.31 4.02 -17.27
CA GLU A 115 8.18 4.48 -16.19
C GLU A 115 7.66 3.98 -14.83
N THR A 116 6.37 4.20 -14.54
CA THR A 116 5.68 3.75 -13.33
C THR A 116 5.74 2.25 -13.19
N LYS A 117 5.49 1.52 -14.29
CA LYS A 117 5.62 0.05 -14.33
C LYS A 117 7.05 -0.41 -14.06
N SER A 118 8.04 0.28 -14.61
CA SER A 118 9.45 -0.04 -14.39
C SER A 118 9.88 0.22 -12.95
N ILE A 119 9.52 1.38 -12.36
CA ILE A 119 9.82 1.69 -10.96
C ILE A 119 9.14 0.67 -10.05
N THR A 120 7.89 0.29 -10.35
CA THR A 120 7.15 -0.71 -9.56
C THR A 120 7.85 -2.07 -9.58
N LYS A 121 8.40 -2.50 -10.72
CA LYS A 121 9.20 -3.74 -10.84
C LYS A 121 10.55 -3.68 -10.14
N GLU A 122 11.11 -2.48 -9.94
CA GLU A 122 12.34 -2.30 -9.15
C GLU A 122 12.10 -2.41 -7.64
N LEU A 123 10.83 -2.37 -7.20
CA LEU A 123 10.48 -2.59 -5.79
C LEU A 123 10.65 -4.07 -5.44
N GLN A 124 11.15 -4.35 -4.24
CA GLN A 124 11.30 -5.71 -3.73
C GLN A 124 9.96 -6.33 -3.28
N ILE A 125 8.84 -5.86 -3.82
CA ILE A 125 7.49 -6.36 -3.54
C ILE A 125 7.27 -7.61 -4.39
N PRO A 126 6.68 -8.69 -3.84
CA PRO A 126 6.35 -9.86 -4.64
C PRO A 126 5.48 -9.50 -5.85
N ASP A 127 5.78 -10.04 -7.03
CA ASP A 127 5.00 -9.79 -8.25
C ASP A 127 3.50 -10.11 -8.05
N GLU A 128 3.21 -11.11 -7.23
CA GLU A 128 1.85 -11.51 -6.86
C GLU A 128 1.11 -10.51 -5.97
N ASN A 129 1.81 -9.54 -5.37
CA ASN A 129 1.23 -8.45 -4.59
C ASN A 129 1.00 -7.18 -5.44
N ILE A 130 1.42 -7.18 -6.71
CA ILE A 130 1.23 -6.07 -7.65
C ILE A 130 0.06 -6.40 -8.57
N PHE A 131 -1.02 -5.66 -8.39
CA PHE A 131 -2.27 -5.86 -9.10
C PHE A 131 -2.46 -4.79 -10.16
N ILE A 132 -2.52 -5.24 -11.41
CA ILE A 132 -2.86 -4.37 -12.54
C ILE A 132 -4.33 -4.63 -12.88
N VAL A 133 -5.18 -3.61 -12.78
CA VAL A 133 -6.64 -3.72 -12.95
C VAL A 133 -7.12 -2.78 -14.06
N GLY A 134 -8.31 -3.04 -14.60
CA GLY A 134 -8.89 -2.26 -15.69
C GLY A 134 -8.41 -2.69 -17.08
N HIS A 135 -9.16 -2.28 -18.09
CA HIS A 135 -8.69 -2.29 -19.49
C HIS A 135 -7.83 -1.07 -19.76
N LYS A 136 -8.32 0.08 -19.32
CA LYS A 136 -7.60 1.35 -19.29
C LYS A 136 -7.57 1.86 -17.84
N GLU A 137 -8.74 2.09 -17.26
CA GLU A 137 -8.91 2.59 -15.88
C GLU A 137 -9.62 1.55 -14.99
N PHE A 138 -9.53 1.71 -13.68
CA PHE A 138 -10.22 0.87 -12.70
C PHE A 138 -11.73 0.80 -12.96
N GLU A 139 -12.37 1.88 -13.35
CA GLU A 139 -13.81 1.97 -13.61
C GLU A 139 -14.25 1.09 -14.79
N ASP A 140 -13.34 0.75 -15.70
CA ASP A 140 -13.62 -0.20 -16.79
C ASP A 140 -13.68 -1.66 -16.26
N ALA A 141 -13.24 -1.90 -15.03
CA ALA A 141 -13.19 -3.22 -14.40
C ALA A 141 -14.56 -3.78 -13.98
N PHE A 142 -15.65 -3.02 -14.12
CA PHE A 142 -16.98 -3.50 -13.74
C PHE A 142 -17.57 -4.56 -14.69
N GLU A 143 -16.86 -4.92 -15.76
CA GLU A 143 -17.17 -6.10 -16.57
C GLU A 143 -16.84 -7.41 -15.84
N ALA A 144 -17.72 -8.42 -15.96
CA ALA A 144 -17.68 -9.66 -15.17
C ALA A 144 -16.34 -10.42 -15.18
N LYS A 145 -15.54 -10.31 -16.25
CA LYS A 145 -14.23 -10.95 -16.34
C LYS A 145 -13.15 -10.27 -15.50
N ILE A 146 -13.20 -8.95 -15.32
CA ILE A 146 -12.19 -8.21 -14.56
C ILE A 146 -12.45 -8.31 -13.05
N PHE A 147 -13.72 -8.42 -12.64
CA PHE A 147 -14.10 -8.78 -11.27
C PHE A 147 -13.38 -10.03 -10.74
N THR A 148 -13.10 -11.00 -11.62
CA THR A 148 -12.38 -12.22 -11.23
C THR A 148 -10.91 -11.91 -10.91
N ARG A 149 -10.28 -10.98 -11.63
CA ARG A 149 -8.90 -10.56 -11.39
C ARG A 149 -8.81 -9.80 -10.06
N LEU A 150 -9.71 -8.85 -9.85
CA LEU A 150 -9.82 -8.12 -8.59
C LEU A 150 -10.10 -9.06 -7.40
N GLY A 151 -11.02 -10.01 -7.56
CA GLY A 151 -11.32 -11.01 -6.53
C GLY A 151 -10.10 -11.86 -6.14
N ARG A 152 -9.25 -12.25 -7.11
CA ARG A 152 -7.99 -12.95 -6.84
C ARG A 152 -7.00 -12.07 -6.07
N SER A 153 -6.91 -10.80 -6.43
CA SER A 153 -6.07 -9.82 -5.72
C SER A 153 -6.48 -9.68 -4.26
N LEU A 154 -7.79 -9.57 -4.00
CA LEU A 154 -8.32 -9.48 -2.65
C LEU A 154 -8.18 -10.78 -1.87
N LEU A 155 -8.29 -11.94 -2.53
CA LEU A 155 -8.01 -13.23 -1.91
C LEU A 155 -6.56 -13.35 -1.44
N LYS A 156 -5.60 -12.83 -2.22
CA LYS A 156 -4.18 -12.81 -1.82
C LYS A 156 -3.94 -11.98 -0.56
N ILE A 157 -4.62 -10.84 -0.45
CA ILE A 157 -4.61 -10.03 0.78
C ILE A 157 -5.16 -10.85 1.96
N GLU A 158 -6.25 -11.60 1.76
CA GLU A 158 -6.83 -12.46 2.80
C GLU A 158 -5.90 -13.61 3.21
N GLU A 159 -5.30 -14.31 2.25
CA GLU A 159 -4.32 -15.38 2.50
C GLU A 159 -3.14 -14.86 3.32
N ARG A 160 -2.58 -13.71 2.94
CA ARG A 160 -1.45 -13.09 3.64
C ARG A 160 -1.83 -12.72 5.08
N LYS A 161 -3.02 -12.16 5.27
CA LYS A 161 -3.55 -11.86 6.61
C LYS A 161 -3.71 -13.12 7.44
N LEU A 162 -4.26 -14.20 6.88
CA LEU A 162 -4.44 -15.45 7.62
C LEU A 162 -3.10 -16.05 8.03
N ALA A 163 -2.12 -15.98 7.14
CA ALA A 163 -0.78 -16.47 7.40
C ALA A 163 -0.06 -15.75 8.54
N ARG A 164 -0.15 -14.42 8.54
CA ARG A 164 0.46 -13.61 9.60
C ARG A 164 -0.16 -13.85 10.97
N ASN A 165 -1.44 -14.17 11.01
CA ASN A 165 -2.16 -14.55 12.23
C ASN A 165 -1.98 -16.03 12.61
N GLY A 166 -1.15 -16.79 11.88
CA GLY A 166 -0.91 -18.21 12.12
C GLY A 166 -2.09 -19.12 11.80
N LEU A 167 -3.12 -18.60 11.11
CA LEU A 167 -4.33 -19.31 10.72
C LEU A 167 -4.19 -20.01 9.36
N LEU A 168 -3.16 -19.65 8.59
CA LEU A 168 -2.78 -20.28 7.34
C LEU A 168 -1.26 -20.51 7.33
N LYS A 169 -0.81 -21.62 6.74
CA LYS A 169 0.61 -21.80 6.42
C LYS A 169 0.75 -21.64 4.91
N ILE A 170 1.48 -20.60 4.51
CA ILE A 170 1.90 -20.31 3.12
C ILE A 170 3.41 -20.45 3.03
#